data_AF-A0A4Y2WYM8-F1
#
_entry.id   AF-A0A4Y2WYM8-F1
#
_cell.length_a   1.000
_cell.length_b   1.000
_cell.length_c   1.000
_cell.angle_alpha   90.00
_cell.angle_beta   90.00
_cell.angle_gamma   90.00
#
_symmetry.space_group_name_H-M   'P 1'
#
loop_
_entity.id
_entity.type
_entity.pdbx_description
1 polymer ?
#
loop_
_entity_poly.entity_id
_entity_poly.type
_entity_poly.pdbx_seq_one_letter_code
_entity_poly.pdbx_strand_id
1 'polypeptide(L)'
;MLANLFTELDTSTDHIIAFPDTLISRSNFCEIFLSDFSFQNKAHPAFLIKDLFEEVVYKEFQDYHIIATDASKSHSFTSTAGISNLQSFVYRIHPINSIFTAEALAICQALDELSVTDKNLLLLTDSYSVLQALKCLAIKSPKVIHRLAGKILVRKNFHQKVSLVWTPGHSLIHWNEKADLLSKTVPESHPLLEWIAYEDIISRYQTISLQKTNHSFQNNKYQESIRDIPAMLTLTHWLKNRRELDLGNKKDDGGVDVKAIGVR
;
A
#
# COMPACT_ATOMS: atom_id res chain seq x y z
N MET A 1 2.25 27.54 2.52
CA MET A 1 2.39 26.52 1.45
C MET A 1 1.58 25.26 1.78
N LEU A 2 1.73 24.64 2.97
CA LEU A 2 0.86 23.53 3.41
C LEU A 2 -0.63 23.92 3.58
N ALA A 3 -0.94 25.11 4.07
CA ALA A 3 -2.34 25.58 4.22
C ALA A 3 -3.10 25.72 2.88
N ASN A 4 -2.40 26.02 1.77
CA ASN A 4 -3.00 26.05 0.43
C ASN A 4 -3.25 24.64 -0.13
N LEU A 5 -2.55 23.63 0.39
CA LEU A 5 -2.70 22.24 -0.04
C LEU A 5 -3.94 21.60 0.59
N PHE A 6 -4.21 21.87 1.87
CA PHE A 6 -5.40 21.36 2.55
C PHE A 6 -6.69 22.00 2.02
N THR A 7 -6.60 23.25 1.56
CA THR A 7 -7.71 23.92 0.85
C THR A 7 -7.90 23.36 -0.57
N GLU A 8 -6.86 22.85 -1.23
CA GLU A 8 -6.97 22.14 -2.53
C GLU A 8 -7.45 20.68 -2.40
N LEU A 9 -7.26 20.04 -1.24
CA LEU A 9 -7.64 18.64 -0.99
C LEU A 9 -9.08 18.47 -0.47
N ASP A 10 -9.76 19.58 -0.17
CA ASP A 10 -11.13 19.61 0.37
C ASP A 10 -11.37 18.56 1.48
N THR A 11 -10.40 18.44 2.39
CA THR A 11 -10.37 17.40 3.43
C THR A 11 -9.93 17.97 4.78
N SER A 12 -10.54 17.50 5.86
CA SER A 12 -10.11 17.85 7.22
C SER A 12 -8.76 17.24 7.53
N THR A 13 -7.94 17.96 8.31
CA THR A 13 -6.67 17.42 8.83
C THR A 13 -6.85 16.18 9.70
N ASP A 14 -8.03 16.01 10.30
CA ASP A 14 -8.37 14.85 11.14
C ASP A 14 -8.48 13.55 10.32
N HIS A 15 -8.66 13.65 9.01
CA HIS A 15 -8.74 12.52 8.09
C HIS A 15 -7.38 12.19 7.44
N ILE A 16 -6.28 12.77 7.93
CA ILE A 16 -4.95 12.41 7.48
C ILE A 16 -4.41 11.28 8.35
N ILE A 17 -4.06 10.16 7.72
CA ILE A 17 -3.35 9.06 8.39
C ILE A 17 -1.90 9.50 8.62
N ALA A 18 -1.68 10.09 9.79
CA ALA A 18 -0.37 10.55 10.25
C ALA A 18 0.29 9.51 11.17
N PHE A 19 1.33 9.91 11.91
CA PHE A 19 2.05 9.03 12.83
C PHE A 19 1.08 8.26 13.75
N PRO A 20 1.28 6.95 13.96
CA PRO A 20 0.42 6.20 14.87
C PRO A 20 0.60 6.71 16.30
N ASP A 21 -0.50 6.78 17.05
CA ASP A 21 -0.49 7.13 18.48
C ASP A 21 0.25 6.08 19.33
N THR A 22 0.39 4.87 18.79
CA THR A 22 1.06 3.74 19.46
C THR A 22 2.10 3.11 18.54
N LEU A 23 3.35 3.02 19.02
CA LEU A 23 4.41 2.28 18.34
C LEU A 23 4.19 0.78 18.54
N ILE A 24 3.79 0.10 17.46
CA ILE A 24 3.62 -1.35 17.48
C ILE A 24 4.98 -2.00 17.22
N SER A 25 5.55 -2.56 18.29
CA SER A 25 6.73 -3.43 18.21
C SER A 25 6.42 -4.68 17.39
N ARG A 26 7.43 -5.23 16.69
CA ARG A 26 7.37 -6.54 16.02
C ARG A 26 7.01 -7.62 17.04
N SER A 27 5.72 -7.87 17.18
CA SER A 27 5.17 -9.03 17.84
C SER A 27 4.33 -9.78 16.80
N ASN A 28 4.26 -11.10 16.89
CA ASN A 28 3.40 -11.91 16.02
C ASN A 28 1.93 -11.61 16.38
N PHE A 29 1.38 -10.50 15.88
CA PHE A 29 0.02 -10.04 16.18
C PHE A 29 -1.02 -10.58 15.19
N CYS A 30 -0.59 -11.13 14.06
CA CYS A 30 -1.43 -11.89 13.13
C CYS A 30 -0.61 -12.92 12.35
N GLU A 31 -1.31 -13.84 11.70
CA GLU A 31 -0.74 -14.80 10.75
C GLU A 31 -0.91 -14.21 9.33
N ILE A 32 0.16 -14.26 8.53
CA ILE A 32 0.17 -13.72 7.16
C ILE A 32 0.72 -14.78 6.22
N PHE A 33 -0.16 -15.26 5.33
CA PHE A 33 0.11 -16.31 4.36
C PHE A 33 0.26 -15.72 2.96
N LEU A 34 1.47 -15.76 2.42
CA LEU A 34 1.82 -15.16 1.12
C LEU A 34 2.05 -16.22 0.03
N SER A 35 2.52 -17.40 0.41
CA SER A 35 2.85 -18.49 -0.52
C SER A 35 2.85 -19.84 0.20
N ASP A 36 2.06 -19.94 1.25
CA ASP A 36 2.02 -21.03 2.22
C ASP A 36 1.06 -22.12 1.77
N PHE A 37 0.11 -21.80 0.87
CA PHE A 37 -0.87 -22.72 0.33
C PHE A 37 -0.72 -22.91 -1.19
N SER A 38 -1.02 -24.11 -1.67
CA SER A 38 -0.86 -24.46 -3.09
C SER A 38 -1.72 -23.63 -4.05
N PHE A 39 -2.89 -23.16 -3.60
CA PHE A 39 -3.76 -22.29 -4.42
C PHE A 39 -3.13 -20.92 -4.71
N GLN A 40 -2.13 -20.50 -3.92
CA GLN A 40 -1.45 -19.21 -4.11
C GLN A 40 -0.48 -19.25 -5.31
N ASN A 41 -0.20 -20.41 -5.89
CA ASN A 41 0.60 -20.47 -7.09
C ASN A 41 -0.20 -20.02 -8.34
N LYS A 42 0.07 -18.81 -8.84
CA LYS A 42 -0.54 -18.24 -10.06
C LYS A 42 -0.31 -19.05 -11.33
N ALA A 43 0.66 -19.97 -11.34
CA ALA A 43 0.91 -20.82 -12.50
C ALA A 43 -0.15 -21.92 -12.67
N HIS A 44 -0.94 -22.21 -11.63
CA HIS A 44 -2.04 -23.16 -11.73
C HIS A 44 -3.21 -22.60 -12.55
N PRO A 45 -3.97 -23.47 -13.26
CA PRO A 45 -5.23 -23.07 -13.88
C PRO A 45 -6.23 -22.56 -12.82
N ALA A 46 -7.07 -21.59 -13.19
CA ALA A 46 -8.00 -20.94 -12.26
C ALA A 46 -8.98 -21.93 -11.58
N PHE A 47 -9.48 -22.93 -12.30
CA PHE A 47 -10.35 -23.96 -11.69
C PHE A 47 -9.63 -24.74 -10.59
N LEU A 48 -8.35 -25.06 -10.78
CA LEU A 48 -7.54 -25.78 -9.79
C LEU A 48 -7.24 -24.87 -8.59
N ILE A 49 -6.97 -23.58 -8.82
CA ILE A 49 -6.80 -22.62 -7.73
C ILE A 49 -8.06 -22.55 -6.86
N LYS A 50 -9.24 -22.46 -7.49
CA LYS A 50 -10.52 -22.46 -6.78
C LYS A 50 -10.70 -23.71 -5.93
N ASP A 51 -10.49 -24.90 -6.50
CA ASP A 51 -10.70 -26.17 -5.79
C ASP A 51 -9.71 -26.32 -4.61
N LEU A 52 -8.43 -25.96 -4.82
CA LEU A 52 -7.42 -25.96 -3.76
C LEU A 52 -7.72 -24.95 -2.66
N PHE A 53 -8.28 -23.78 -3.02
CA PHE A 53 -8.71 -22.79 -2.03
C PHE A 53 -9.85 -23.32 -1.16
N GLU A 54 -10.87 -23.93 -1.77
CA GLU A 54 -11.99 -24.53 -1.05
C GLU A 54 -11.51 -25.65 -0.10
N GLU A 55 -10.56 -26.47 -0.54
CA GLU A 55 -9.92 -27.49 0.29
C GLU A 55 -9.19 -26.90 1.50
N VAL A 56 -8.39 -25.84 1.30
CA VAL A 56 -7.65 -25.18 2.40
C VAL A 56 -8.61 -24.52 3.38
N VAL A 57 -9.65 -23.83 2.90
CA VAL A 57 -10.65 -23.22 3.78
C VAL A 57 -11.35 -24.28 4.62
N TYR A 58 -11.70 -25.41 4.02
CA TYR A 58 -12.33 -26.51 4.74
C TYR A 58 -11.42 -27.14 5.81
N LYS A 59 -10.12 -27.31 5.52
CA LYS A 59 -9.19 -27.99 6.44
C LYS A 59 -8.65 -27.08 7.54
N GLU A 60 -8.26 -25.85 7.19
CA GLU A 60 -7.49 -24.97 8.08
C GLU A 60 -8.34 -23.84 8.69
N PHE A 61 -9.45 -23.47 8.03
CA PHE A 61 -10.22 -22.26 8.36
C PHE A 61 -11.73 -22.51 8.49
N GLN A 62 -12.16 -23.74 8.78
CA GLN A 62 -13.59 -24.12 8.81
C GLN A 62 -14.44 -23.23 9.73
N ASP A 63 -13.89 -22.85 10.89
CA ASP A 63 -14.58 -22.05 11.91
C ASP A 63 -14.34 -20.54 11.78
N TYR A 64 -13.58 -20.10 10.77
CA TYR A 64 -13.27 -18.68 10.57
C TYR A 64 -14.42 -17.96 9.85
N HIS A 65 -14.59 -16.68 10.16
CA HIS A 65 -15.41 -15.76 9.41
C HIS A 65 -14.59 -15.19 8.25
N ILE A 66 -14.99 -15.52 7.02
CA ILE A 66 -14.30 -15.10 5.80
C ILE A 66 -14.73 -13.70 5.42
N ILE A 67 -13.74 -12.84 5.19
CA ILE A 67 -13.92 -11.50 4.67
C ILE A 67 -12.97 -11.34 3.48
N ALA A 68 -13.47 -10.92 2.34
CA ALA A 68 -12.63 -10.51 1.21
C ALA A 68 -12.67 -9.00 1.03
N THR A 69 -11.53 -8.44 0.64
CA THR A 69 -11.37 -7.01 0.42
C THR A 69 -10.64 -6.76 -0.88
N ASP A 70 -10.99 -5.67 -1.54
CA ASP A 70 -10.33 -5.22 -2.76
C ASP A 70 -10.43 -3.69 -2.88
N ALA A 71 -9.55 -3.10 -3.66
CA ALA A 71 -9.63 -1.70 -4.01
C ALA A 71 -9.46 -1.47 -5.52
N SER A 72 -10.09 -0.40 -6.01
CA SER A 72 -9.95 0.02 -7.39
C SER A 72 -9.44 1.45 -7.48
N LYS A 73 -8.60 1.69 -8.48
CA LYS A 73 -8.13 3.03 -8.83
C LYS A 73 -8.31 3.26 -10.31
N SER A 74 -9.13 4.25 -10.65
CA SER A 74 -9.29 4.78 -12.00
C SER A 74 -8.70 6.20 -12.07
N HIS A 75 -8.84 6.85 -13.24
CA HIS A 75 -8.44 8.24 -13.41
C HIS A 75 -9.33 9.21 -12.62
N SER A 76 -10.59 8.85 -12.40
CA SER A 76 -11.62 9.74 -11.81
C SER A 76 -11.95 9.41 -10.36
N PHE A 77 -11.74 8.17 -9.93
CA PHE A 77 -12.05 7.76 -8.56
C PHE A 77 -11.07 6.72 -8.03
N THR A 78 -11.00 6.63 -6.72
CA THR A 78 -10.39 5.52 -6.01
C THR A 78 -11.42 5.01 -5.03
N SER A 79 -11.51 3.71 -4.88
CA SER A 79 -12.57 3.05 -4.12
C SER A 79 -12.02 1.84 -3.40
N THR A 80 -12.73 1.45 -2.35
CA THR A 80 -12.44 0.28 -1.55
C THR A 80 -13.74 -0.47 -1.27
N ALA A 81 -13.66 -1.79 -1.28
CA ALA A 81 -14.78 -2.65 -0.97
C ALA A 81 -14.36 -3.81 -0.08
N GLY A 82 -15.34 -4.32 0.66
CA GLY A 82 -15.19 -5.55 1.40
C GLY A 82 -16.50 -6.29 1.47
N ILE A 83 -16.40 -7.60 1.60
CA ILE A 83 -17.55 -8.49 1.67
C ILE A 83 -17.31 -9.68 2.58
N SER A 84 -18.35 -10.04 3.33
CA SER A 84 -18.46 -11.30 4.03
C SER A 84 -19.76 -12.02 3.62
N ASN A 85 -20.03 -13.17 4.24
CA ASN A 85 -21.29 -13.88 4.03
C ASN A 85 -22.52 -13.12 4.59
N LEU A 86 -22.31 -12.14 5.48
CA LEU A 86 -23.39 -11.40 6.14
C LEU A 86 -23.69 -10.07 5.46
N GLN A 87 -22.64 -9.34 5.07
CA GLN A 87 -22.80 -8.00 4.53
C GLN A 87 -21.58 -7.58 3.68
N SER A 88 -21.71 -6.43 3.03
CA SER A 88 -20.64 -5.83 2.24
C SER A 88 -20.64 -4.31 2.42
N PHE A 89 -19.48 -3.70 2.27
CA PHE A 89 -19.34 -2.25 2.17
C PHE A 89 -18.64 -1.88 0.87
N VAL A 90 -18.92 -0.65 0.42
CA VAL A 90 -18.26 -0.02 -0.71
C VAL A 90 -18.14 1.47 -0.40
N TYR A 91 -16.91 2.00 -0.45
CA TYR A 91 -16.65 3.41 -0.23
C TYR A 91 -15.80 3.99 -1.34
N ARG A 92 -16.08 5.26 -1.66
CA ARG A 92 -15.11 6.09 -2.37
C ARG A 92 -14.05 6.52 -1.37
N ILE A 93 -12.81 6.67 -1.83
CA ILE A 93 -11.75 7.35 -1.09
C ILE A 93 -11.18 8.46 -1.94
N HIS A 94 -10.45 9.37 -1.30
CA HIS A 94 -9.88 10.50 -2.03
C HIS A 94 -8.95 10.02 -3.17
N PRO A 95 -9.10 10.53 -4.41
CA PRO A 95 -8.34 10.06 -5.58
C PRO A 95 -6.82 10.25 -5.49
N ILE A 96 -6.33 11.02 -4.52
CA ILE A 96 -4.89 11.16 -4.25
C ILE A 96 -4.28 9.85 -3.72
N ASN A 97 -5.06 9.04 -3.01
CA ASN A 97 -4.56 7.83 -2.37
C ASN A 97 -4.03 6.86 -3.42
N SER A 98 -2.87 6.30 -3.18
CA SER A 98 -2.34 5.23 -4.04
C SER A 98 -3.21 3.98 -3.94
N ILE A 99 -3.11 3.09 -4.94
CA ILE A 99 -3.78 1.79 -4.87
C ILE A 99 -3.34 1.01 -3.62
N PHE A 100 -2.06 1.11 -3.24
CA PHE A 100 -1.54 0.52 -2.01
C PHE A 100 -2.28 1.01 -0.75
N THR A 101 -2.51 2.31 -0.64
CA THR A 101 -3.29 2.88 0.48
C THR A 101 -4.74 2.44 0.43
N ALA A 102 -5.34 2.38 -0.76
CA ALA A 102 -6.72 1.95 -0.94
C ALA A 102 -6.93 0.51 -0.48
N GLU A 103 -6.02 -0.40 -0.86
CA GLU A 103 -6.02 -1.80 -0.42
C GLU A 103 -5.86 -1.92 1.10
N ALA A 104 -4.91 -1.19 1.70
CA ALA A 104 -4.72 -1.22 3.15
C ALA A 104 -5.93 -0.65 3.90
N LEU A 105 -6.59 0.37 3.35
CA LEU A 105 -7.84 0.91 3.87
C LEU A 105 -9.00 -0.08 3.74
N ALA A 106 -9.04 -0.89 2.67
CA ALA A 106 -10.03 -1.95 2.51
C ALA A 106 -10.00 -2.94 3.67
N ILE A 107 -8.79 -3.40 4.02
CA ILE A 107 -8.57 -4.30 5.14
C ILE A 107 -8.93 -3.59 6.46
N CYS A 108 -8.54 -2.32 6.63
CA CYS A 108 -8.91 -1.54 7.82
C CYS A 108 -10.44 -1.44 8.00
N GLN A 109 -11.17 -1.14 6.93
CA GLN A 109 -12.62 -0.97 6.97
C GLN A 109 -13.34 -2.30 7.18
N ALA A 110 -12.84 -3.38 6.56
CA ALA A 110 -13.31 -4.74 6.83
C ALA A 110 -13.15 -5.15 8.29
N LEU A 111 -12.02 -4.80 8.90
CA LEU A 111 -11.83 -5.03 10.33
C LEU A 111 -12.82 -4.23 11.16
N ASP A 112 -13.25 -3.03 10.75
CA ASP A 112 -14.22 -2.23 11.51
C ASP A 112 -15.66 -2.71 11.35
N GLU A 113 -16.10 -2.94 10.12
CA GLU A 113 -17.51 -3.19 9.81
C GLU A 113 -17.85 -4.66 9.66
N LEU A 114 -16.95 -5.48 9.12
CA LEU A 114 -17.26 -6.87 8.75
C LEU A 114 -16.83 -7.89 9.81
N SER A 115 -16.13 -7.47 10.85
CA SER A 115 -15.72 -8.37 11.94
C SER A 115 -16.92 -8.81 12.79
N VAL A 116 -17.00 -10.10 13.07
CA VAL A 116 -17.91 -10.69 14.08
C VAL A 116 -17.17 -10.88 15.41
N THR A 117 -17.84 -11.03 16.55
CA THR A 117 -17.14 -11.20 17.84
C THR A 117 -16.76 -12.65 18.15
N ASP A 118 -17.54 -13.61 17.65
CA ASP A 118 -17.53 -14.98 18.17
C ASP A 118 -16.70 -15.96 17.31
N LYS A 119 -16.05 -15.46 16.25
CA LYS A 119 -15.23 -16.26 15.33
C LYS A 119 -13.91 -15.59 15.03
N ASN A 120 -12.88 -16.39 14.74
CA ASN A 120 -11.64 -15.85 14.18
C ASN A 120 -11.87 -15.32 12.76
N LEU A 121 -11.03 -14.40 12.29
CA LEU A 121 -11.20 -13.73 11.01
C LEU A 121 -10.19 -14.24 9.97
N LEU A 122 -10.70 -14.63 8.81
CA LEU A 122 -9.89 -14.95 7.63
C LEU A 122 -10.07 -13.81 6.62
N LEU A 123 -9.07 -12.94 6.49
CA LEU A 123 -9.10 -11.83 5.53
C LEU A 123 -8.38 -12.24 4.25
N LEU A 124 -9.09 -12.14 3.14
CA LEU A 124 -8.61 -12.40 1.79
C LEU A 124 -8.36 -11.07 1.08
N THR A 125 -7.18 -10.91 0.49
CA THR A 125 -6.81 -9.74 -0.31
C THR A 125 -5.83 -10.16 -1.40
N ASP A 126 -5.95 -9.58 -2.59
CA ASP A 126 -4.98 -9.81 -3.65
C ASP A 126 -3.75 -8.87 -3.58
N SER A 127 -3.75 -7.97 -2.61
CA SER A 127 -2.68 -6.99 -2.38
C SER A 127 -1.48 -7.61 -1.66
N TYR A 128 -0.65 -8.32 -2.41
CA TYR A 128 0.62 -8.88 -1.92
C TYR A 128 1.49 -7.81 -1.25
N SER A 129 1.51 -6.60 -1.81
CA SER A 129 2.33 -5.50 -1.31
C SER A 129 1.94 -5.02 0.09
N VAL A 130 0.64 -4.94 0.40
CA VAL A 130 0.15 -4.57 1.73
C VAL A 130 0.51 -5.65 2.75
N LEU A 131 0.28 -6.93 2.41
CA LEU A 131 0.62 -8.05 3.27
C LEU A 131 2.12 -8.15 3.54
N GLN A 132 2.95 -7.94 2.51
CA GLN A 132 4.40 -7.89 2.65
C GLN A 132 4.85 -6.71 3.55
N ALA A 133 4.26 -5.53 3.37
CA ALA A 133 4.58 -4.36 4.19
C ALA A 133 4.19 -4.56 5.67
N LEU A 134 3.07 -5.24 5.92
CA LEU A 134 2.63 -5.62 7.26
C LEU A 134 3.53 -6.69 7.88
N LYS A 135 3.91 -7.73 7.12
CA LYS A 135 4.84 -8.78 7.57
C LYS A 135 6.22 -8.21 7.90
N CYS A 136 6.67 -7.21 7.14
CA CYS A 136 7.92 -6.49 7.36
C CYS A 136 7.74 -5.19 8.15
N LEU A 137 6.73 -5.11 9.05
CA LEU A 137 6.44 -3.89 9.81
C LEU A 137 7.70 -3.34 10.51
N ALA A 138 7.92 -2.05 10.29
CA ALA A 138 9.00 -1.27 10.87
C ALA A 138 8.52 0.16 11.15
N ILE A 139 9.26 0.91 11.96
CA ILE A 139 8.92 2.31 12.30
C ILE A 139 8.76 3.18 11.05
N LYS A 140 9.54 2.90 10.00
CA LYS A 140 9.51 3.60 8.72
C LYS A 140 8.45 3.08 7.73
N SER A 141 7.70 2.03 8.08
CA SER A 141 6.60 1.55 7.23
C SER A 141 5.55 2.64 7.01
N PRO A 142 4.81 2.59 5.89
CA PRO A 142 3.76 3.57 5.60
C PRO A 142 2.74 3.69 6.74
N LYS A 143 2.24 4.90 7.01
CA LYS A 143 1.34 5.14 8.15
C LYS A 143 0.05 4.33 8.09
N VAL A 144 -0.47 4.08 6.89
CA VAL A 144 -1.64 3.21 6.68
C VAL A 144 -1.39 1.77 7.16
N ILE A 145 -0.16 1.26 7.07
CA ILE A 145 0.20 -0.08 7.56
C ILE A 145 0.27 -0.11 9.08
N HIS A 146 0.74 0.97 9.72
CA HIS A 146 0.67 1.09 11.19
C HIS A 146 -0.77 1.15 11.68
N ARG A 147 -1.64 1.90 10.98
CA ARG A 147 -3.08 1.93 11.26
C ARG A 147 -3.69 0.54 11.17
N LEU A 148 -3.39 -0.20 10.10
CA LEU A 148 -3.84 -1.58 9.93
C LEU A 148 -3.34 -2.48 11.06
N ALA A 149 -2.05 -2.44 11.39
CA ALA A 149 -1.49 -3.19 12.52
C ALA A 149 -2.19 -2.88 13.85
N GLY A 150 -2.54 -1.61 14.09
CA GLY A 150 -3.29 -1.19 15.28
C GLY A 150 -4.67 -1.82 15.35
N LYS A 151 -5.41 -1.83 14.23
CA LYS A 151 -6.72 -2.49 14.16
C LYS A 151 -6.64 -3.99 14.41
N ILE A 152 -5.63 -4.65 13.85
CA ILE A 152 -5.41 -6.08 14.09
C ILE A 152 -5.06 -6.33 15.57
N LEU A 153 -4.25 -5.47 16.18
CA LEU A 153 -3.91 -5.57 17.60
C LEU A 153 -5.15 -5.41 18.49
N VAL A 154 -6.07 -4.51 18.16
CA VAL A 154 -7.35 -4.38 18.86
C VAL A 154 -8.13 -5.71 18.82
N ARG A 155 -8.24 -6.35 17.65
CA ARG A 155 -8.91 -7.66 17.51
C ARG A 155 -8.21 -8.74 18.34
N LYS A 156 -6.87 -8.78 18.32
CA LYS A 156 -6.09 -9.70 19.17
C LYS A 156 -6.36 -9.49 20.67
N ASN A 157 -6.52 -8.25 21.12
CA ASN A 157 -6.85 -7.93 22.52
C ASN A 157 -8.24 -8.42 22.92
N PHE A 158 -9.15 -8.62 21.96
CA PHE A 158 -10.42 -9.31 22.16
C PHE A 158 -10.33 -10.83 22.01
N HIS A 159 -9.12 -11.41 22.07
CA HIS A 159 -8.84 -12.84 21.88
C HIS A 159 -9.29 -13.41 20.52
N GLN A 160 -9.48 -12.54 19.54
CA GLN A 160 -9.85 -12.92 18.18
C GLN A 160 -8.60 -13.04 17.32
N LYS A 161 -8.37 -14.22 16.74
CA LYS A 161 -7.28 -14.43 15.79
C LYS A 161 -7.64 -13.81 14.46
N VAL A 162 -6.65 -13.18 13.84
CA VAL A 162 -6.74 -12.59 12.50
C VAL A 162 -5.68 -13.25 11.63
N SER A 163 -6.13 -13.92 10.57
CA SER A 163 -5.30 -14.58 9.57
C SER A 163 -5.51 -13.87 8.24
N LEU A 164 -4.44 -13.30 7.68
CA LEU A 164 -4.46 -12.63 6.38
C LEU A 164 -3.86 -13.55 5.34
N VAL A 165 -4.61 -13.79 4.27
CA VAL A 165 -4.23 -14.70 3.20
C VAL A 165 -4.23 -13.95 1.89
N TRP A 166 -3.08 -14.00 1.21
CA TRP A 166 -2.99 -13.48 -0.13
C TRP A 166 -3.75 -14.38 -1.11
N THR A 167 -4.65 -13.81 -1.90
CA THR A 167 -5.39 -14.52 -2.95
C THR A 167 -4.96 -14.04 -4.33
N PRO A 168 -4.69 -14.95 -5.29
CA PRO A 168 -4.41 -14.52 -6.65
C PRO A 168 -5.67 -13.89 -7.28
N GLY A 169 -5.55 -12.69 -7.84
CA GLY A 169 -6.65 -12.07 -8.60
C GLY A 169 -7.03 -12.88 -9.85
N HIS A 170 -8.30 -12.80 -10.26
CA HIS A 170 -8.87 -13.49 -11.42
C HIS A 170 -8.74 -15.02 -11.37
N SER A 171 -8.93 -15.60 -10.19
CA SER A 171 -8.72 -17.03 -9.91
C SER A 171 -10.01 -17.83 -9.71
N LEU A 172 -11.16 -17.25 -10.02
CA LEU A 172 -12.49 -17.85 -9.80
C LEU A 172 -12.82 -18.11 -8.31
N ILE A 173 -12.02 -17.58 -7.38
CA ILE A 173 -12.37 -17.55 -5.96
C ILE A 173 -13.50 -16.52 -5.77
N HIS A 174 -14.71 -17.02 -5.53
CA HIS A 174 -15.93 -16.20 -5.49
C HIS A 174 -15.80 -14.95 -4.62
N TRP A 175 -15.21 -15.08 -3.42
CA TRP A 175 -15.01 -13.98 -2.50
C TRP A 175 -14.17 -12.84 -3.10
N ASN A 176 -13.06 -13.19 -3.75
CA ASN A 176 -12.14 -12.24 -4.38
C ASN A 176 -12.79 -11.54 -5.57
N GLU A 177 -13.41 -12.32 -6.48
CA GLU A 177 -14.08 -11.75 -7.67
C GLU A 177 -15.23 -10.81 -7.27
N LYS A 178 -15.93 -11.12 -6.18
CA LYS A 178 -17.03 -10.27 -5.71
C LYS A 178 -16.51 -8.98 -5.06
N ALA A 179 -15.44 -9.04 -4.29
CA ALA A 179 -14.78 -7.84 -3.77
C ALA A 179 -14.28 -6.95 -4.92
N ASP A 180 -13.63 -7.54 -5.93
CA ASP A 180 -13.16 -6.84 -7.14
C ASP A 180 -14.29 -6.17 -7.94
N LEU A 181 -15.40 -6.88 -8.12
CA LEU A 181 -16.57 -6.29 -8.77
C LEU A 181 -17.14 -5.11 -7.97
N LEU A 182 -17.24 -5.25 -6.65
CA LEU A 182 -17.76 -4.21 -5.76
C LEU A 182 -16.85 -2.96 -5.77
N SER A 183 -15.53 -3.15 -5.73
CA SER A 183 -14.57 -2.04 -5.75
C SER A 183 -14.62 -1.26 -7.06
N LYS A 184 -14.97 -1.91 -8.18
CA LYS A 184 -15.07 -1.29 -9.51
C LYS A 184 -16.41 -0.62 -9.82
N THR A 185 -17.48 -1.01 -9.13
CA THR A 185 -18.85 -0.60 -9.48
C THR A 185 -19.41 0.54 -8.63
N VAL A 186 -18.54 1.35 -8.01
CA VAL A 186 -18.94 2.40 -7.07
C VAL A 186 -19.59 3.61 -7.78
N PRO A 187 -20.87 3.90 -7.50
CA PRO A 187 -21.53 5.12 -7.98
C PRO A 187 -20.92 6.38 -7.39
N GLU A 188 -20.95 7.49 -8.14
CA GLU A 188 -20.41 8.77 -7.67
C GLU A 188 -21.07 9.27 -6.36
N SER A 189 -22.34 8.92 -6.14
CA SER A 189 -23.11 9.30 -4.96
C SER A 189 -22.79 8.50 -3.69
N HIS A 190 -21.91 7.51 -3.76
CA HIS A 190 -21.58 6.70 -2.58
C HIS A 190 -20.76 7.48 -1.54
N PRO A 191 -20.87 7.11 -0.25
CA PRO A 191 -20.17 7.80 0.81
C PRO A 191 -18.66 7.84 0.59
N LEU A 192 -18.07 8.99 0.91
CA LEU A 192 -16.64 9.21 0.84
C LEU A 192 -16.02 8.87 2.20
N LEU A 193 -15.10 7.91 2.19
CA LEU A 193 -14.18 7.68 3.29
C LEU A 193 -13.03 8.67 3.13
N GLU A 194 -13.03 9.73 3.93
CA GLU A 194 -12.14 10.89 3.79
C GLU A 194 -10.67 10.61 4.11
N TRP A 195 -10.31 9.40 4.53
CA TRP A 195 -8.94 9.06 4.94
C TRP A 195 -7.95 9.23 3.79
N ILE A 196 -6.90 10.02 4.04
CA ILE A 196 -5.79 10.22 3.12
C ILE A 196 -4.47 9.84 3.79
N ALA A 197 -3.63 9.05 3.11
CA ALA A 197 -2.30 8.74 3.62
C ALA A 197 -1.36 9.94 3.48
N TYR A 198 -0.62 10.24 4.55
CA TYR A 198 0.40 11.30 4.54
C TYR A 198 1.42 11.11 3.41
N GLU A 199 1.89 9.89 3.20
CA GLU A 199 2.85 9.57 2.15
C GLU A 199 2.32 9.86 0.74
N ASP A 200 1.02 9.69 0.51
CA ASP A 200 0.39 9.96 -0.79
C ASP A 200 0.28 11.47 -1.05
N ILE A 201 0.04 12.27 -0.02
CA ILE A 201 0.10 13.75 -0.10
C ILE A 201 1.50 14.20 -0.51
N ILE A 202 2.54 13.69 0.16
CA ILE A 202 3.93 14.03 -0.14
C ILE A 202 4.31 13.60 -1.56
N SER A 203 3.94 12.37 -1.95
CA SER A 203 4.20 11.85 -3.30
C SER A 203 3.58 12.73 -4.37
N ARG A 204 2.29 13.09 -4.21
CA ARG A 204 1.58 13.99 -5.13
C ARG A 204 2.27 15.34 -5.26
N TYR A 205 2.71 15.92 -4.15
CA TYR A 205 3.41 17.21 -4.17
C TYR A 205 4.74 17.12 -4.95
N GLN A 206 5.51 16.07 -4.72
CA GLN A 206 6.75 15.82 -5.46
C GLN A 206 6.48 15.69 -6.96
N THR A 207 5.41 14.97 -7.35
CA THR A 207 5.00 14.87 -8.77
C THR A 207 4.64 16.23 -9.36
N ILE A 208 3.84 17.06 -8.68
CA ILE A 208 3.47 18.41 -9.15
C ILE A 208 4.71 19.28 -9.33
N SER A 209 5.60 19.28 -8.33
CA SER A 209 6.83 20.08 -8.36
C SER A 209 7.73 19.68 -9.53
N LEU A 210 7.86 18.37 -9.79
CA LEU A 210 8.60 17.84 -10.93
C LEU A 210 7.96 18.23 -12.26
N GLN A 211 6.63 18.13 -12.38
CA GLN A 211 5.89 18.54 -13.58
C GLN A 211 6.08 20.03 -13.88
N LYS A 212 5.96 20.91 -12.88
CA LYS A 212 6.22 22.34 -13.02
C LYS A 212 7.65 22.63 -13.47
N THR A 213 8.62 21.92 -12.89
CA THR A 213 10.04 22.05 -13.24
C THR A 213 10.29 21.61 -14.69
N ASN A 214 9.71 20.48 -15.10
CA ASN A 214 9.82 19.97 -16.47
C ASN A 214 9.17 20.92 -17.48
N HIS A 215 7.98 21.45 -17.18
CA HIS A 215 7.30 22.42 -18.05
C HIS A 215 8.11 23.72 -18.15
N SER A 216 8.68 24.21 -17.05
CA SER A 216 9.57 25.38 -17.06
C SER A 216 10.85 25.12 -17.86
N PHE A 217 11.39 23.90 -17.81
CA PHE A 217 12.56 23.51 -18.60
C PHE A 217 12.22 23.40 -20.09
N GLN A 218 11.07 22.82 -20.42
CA GLN A 218 10.54 22.71 -21.79
C GLN A 218 10.17 24.07 -22.42
N ASN A 219 9.98 25.10 -21.60
CA ASN A 219 9.69 26.44 -22.08
C ASN A 219 10.90 27.38 -21.99
N ASN A 220 12.09 26.83 -21.69
CA ASN A 220 13.30 27.62 -21.58
C ASN A 220 14.00 27.76 -22.94
N LYS A 221 14.49 28.98 -23.23
CA LYS A 221 15.19 29.36 -24.47
C LYS A 221 16.44 28.52 -24.80
N TYR A 222 16.94 27.76 -23.84
CA TYR A 222 18.13 26.90 -23.99
C TYR A 222 17.82 25.44 -24.36
N GLN A 223 16.54 25.07 -24.53
CA GLN A 223 16.19 23.68 -24.80
C GLN A 223 16.76 23.16 -26.13
N GLU A 224 16.85 24.00 -27.16
CA GLU A 224 17.46 23.61 -28.44
C GLU A 224 18.96 23.34 -28.33
N SER A 225 19.65 24.04 -27.41
CA SER A 225 21.08 23.82 -27.14
C SER A 225 21.38 22.64 -26.21
N ILE A 226 20.36 22.05 -25.57
CA ILE A 226 20.49 21.00 -24.54
C ILE A 226 19.84 19.66 -25.00
N ARG A 227 19.42 19.56 -26.27
CA ARG A 227 18.65 18.41 -26.82
C ARG A 227 19.29 17.03 -26.59
N ASP A 228 20.59 16.96 -26.33
CA ASP A 228 21.32 15.70 -26.10
C ASP A 228 21.28 15.20 -24.64
N ILE A 229 20.69 15.93 -23.69
CA ILE A 229 20.53 15.48 -22.30
C ILE A 229 19.18 14.78 -22.14
N PRO A 230 19.13 13.49 -21.71
CA PRO A 230 17.88 12.79 -21.43
C PRO A 230 17.02 13.58 -20.46
N ALA A 231 15.70 13.58 -20.67
CA ALA A 231 14.73 14.27 -19.84
C ALA A 231 15.04 14.12 -18.33
N MET A 232 14.77 15.15 -17.54
CA MET A 232 15.01 15.17 -16.08
C MET A 232 14.51 13.91 -15.34
N LEU A 233 13.46 13.26 -15.86
CA LEU A 233 12.98 11.93 -15.44
C LEU A 233 14.09 10.87 -15.40
N THR A 234 14.93 10.78 -16.43
CA THR A 234 16.05 9.83 -16.52
C THR A 234 17.18 10.17 -15.55
N LEU A 235 17.35 11.45 -15.20
CA LEU A 235 18.39 11.93 -14.28
C LEU A 235 18.01 11.75 -12.80
N THR A 236 16.72 11.70 -12.45
CA THR A 236 16.29 11.50 -11.05
C THR A 236 16.81 10.20 -10.43
N HIS A 237 16.87 9.12 -11.21
CA HIS A 237 17.44 7.84 -10.78
C HIS A 237 18.95 7.96 -10.51
N TRP A 238 19.65 8.78 -11.31
CA TRP A 238 21.09 9.02 -11.20
C TRP A 238 21.45 9.91 -9.99
N LEU A 239 20.61 10.92 -9.70
CA LEU A 239 20.78 11.81 -8.56
C LEU A 239 20.51 11.12 -7.22
N LYS A 240 19.62 10.13 -7.19
CA LYS A 240 19.34 9.33 -5.99
C LYS A 240 20.56 8.49 -5.58
N ASN A 241 21.26 7.90 -6.55
CA ASN A 241 22.47 7.11 -6.32
C ASN A 241 23.69 7.94 -5.90
N ARG A 242 23.77 9.23 -6.28
CA ARG A 242 24.88 10.11 -5.83
C ARG A 242 24.88 10.37 -4.32
N ARG A 243 23.70 10.46 -3.69
CA ARG A 243 23.62 10.68 -2.22
C ARG A 243 24.14 9.50 -1.41
N GLU A 244 24.08 8.29 -1.97
CA GLU A 244 24.61 7.09 -1.31
C GLU A 244 26.14 7.01 -1.39
N LEU A 245 26.74 7.52 -2.47
CA LEU A 245 28.21 7.60 -2.63
C LEU A 245 28.84 8.69 -1.74
N ASP A 246 28.17 9.83 -1.56
CA ASP A 246 28.68 10.91 -0.68
C ASP A 246 28.62 10.56 0.82
N LEU A 247 27.78 9.60 1.21
CA LEU A 247 27.73 9.06 2.59
C LEU A 247 28.81 7.99 2.84
N GLY A 248 29.42 7.43 1.80
CA GLY A 248 30.52 6.47 1.88
C GLY A 248 31.91 7.10 2.03
N ASN A 249 32.08 8.38 1.68
CA ASN A 249 33.38 9.06 1.64
C ASN A 249 33.66 10.02 2.81
N LYS A 250 32.89 9.94 3.90
CA LYS A 250 33.15 10.69 5.14
C LYS A 250 33.55 9.79 6.30
N LYS A 251 34.59 8.97 6.11
CA LYS A 251 35.47 8.51 7.19
C LYS A 251 36.87 8.33 6.60
N ASP A 252 37.79 9.15 7.10
CA ASP A 252 39.25 8.97 7.17
C ASP A 252 39.98 10.27 6.81
N ASP A 253 39.82 11.28 7.69
CA ASP A 253 40.83 12.32 7.84
C ASP A 253 41.83 11.85 8.90
N GLY A 254 42.99 11.39 8.45
CA GLY A 254 44.10 11.03 9.32
C GLY A 254 45.35 10.63 8.55
N GLY A 255 46.32 11.55 8.48
CA GLY A 255 47.73 11.19 8.27
C GLY A 255 48.32 11.54 6.90
N VAL A 256 49.18 12.55 6.93
CA VAL A 256 50.15 12.91 5.89
C VAL A 256 51.07 11.73 5.61
N ASP A 257 51.32 11.39 4.34
CA ASP A 257 52.70 11.21 3.87
C ASP A 257 52.88 11.42 2.36
N VAL A 258 53.98 12.09 2.04
CA VAL A 258 54.36 12.53 0.71
C VAL A 258 55.40 11.55 0.17
N LYS A 259 55.13 10.87 -0.96
CA LYS A 259 56.21 10.31 -1.81
C LYS A 259 55.76 9.96 -3.24
N ALA A 260 56.06 10.89 -4.14
CA ALA A 260 56.83 10.73 -5.38
C ALA A 260 56.90 9.38 -6.14
N ILE A 261 56.54 9.47 -7.44
CA ILE A 261 57.16 8.87 -8.65
C ILE A 261 56.85 7.39 -8.98
N GLY A 262 56.39 7.18 -10.23
CA GLY A 262 56.56 5.91 -10.93
C GLY A 262 55.68 5.73 -12.18
N VAL A 263 56.12 6.23 -13.32
CA VAL A 263 55.54 5.99 -14.65
C VAL A 263 55.80 4.56 -15.11
N ARG A 264 54.75 3.79 -15.41
CA ARG A 264 54.51 3.06 -16.67
C ARG A 264 53.22 2.25 -16.59
#